data_AF-A0A2N2JSK3-F1
#
_entry.id   AF-A0A2N2JSK3-F1
#
_cell.length_a   1.000
_cell.length_b   1.000
_cell.length_c   1.000
_cell.angle_alpha   90.00
_cell.angle_beta   90.00
_cell.angle_gamma   90.00
#
_symmetry.space_group_name_H-M   'P 1'
#
loop_
_entity.id
_entity.type
_entity.pdbx_description
1 polymer ?
#
loop_
_entity_poly.entity_id
_entity_poly.type
_entity_poly.pdbx_seq_one_letter_code
_entity_poly.pdbx_strand_id
1 'polypeptide(L)'
;FPGCKPYAQAIAKGEADINQCPPGGEEGIRKLADLLGREVKPLSAEHGVEKAKSLAVIDENLCIGCTLCHETAPGHFRTNDEAGVDFVFRQPETPDEDRLCRAAREACPIDAIQDDGLEFEHSKGGAA
;
A
#
# COMPACT_ATOMS: atom_id res chain seq x y z
N PHE A 1 14.89 1.97 3.52
CA PHE A 1 14.79 2.17 2.06
C PHE A 1 13.41 2.70 1.69
N PRO A 2 13.28 3.64 0.73
CA PRO A 2 11.98 4.23 0.37
C PRO A 2 11.19 3.30 -0.57
N GLY A 3 10.63 2.22 -0.01
CA GLY A 3 9.72 1.33 -0.73
C GLY A 3 10.35 0.04 -1.27
N CYS A 4 9.53 -0.77 -1.95
CA CYS A 4 9.89 -2.14 -2.35
C CYS A 4 11.04 -2.20 -3.36
N LYS A 5 11.01 -1.34 -4.40
CA LYS A 5 12.03 -1.35 -5.47
C LYS A 5 13.44 -1.04 -4.96
N PRO A 6 13.70 0.10 -4.28
CA PRO A 6 15.04 0.40 -3.79
C PRO A 6 15.49 -0.60 -2.70
N TYR A 7 14.56 -1.13 -1.90
CA TYR A 7 14.88 -2.18 -0.95
C TYR A 7 15.33 -3.47 -1.64
N ALA A 8 14.58 -3.95 -2.64
CA ALA A 8 14.93 -5.14 -3.42
C ALA A 8 16.30 -4.99 -4.11
N GLN A 9 16.59 -3.79 -4.64
CA GLN A 9 17.91 -3.48 -5.22
C GLN A 9 19.04 -3.57 -4.19
N ALA A 10 18.82 -3.04 -2.98
CA ALA A 10 19.81 -3.11 -1.90
C ALA A 10 20.05 -4.56 -1.44
N ILE A 11 19.00 -5.39 -1.33
CA ILE A 11 19.12 -6.82 -1.02
C ILE A 11 19.96 -7.53 -2.09
N ALA A 12 19.67 -7.26 -3.37
CA ALA A 12 20.37 -7.86 -4.51
C ALA A 12 21.86 -7.47 -4.54
N LYS A 13 22.21 -6.25 -4.10
CA LYS A 13 23.59 -5.78 -3.97
C LYS A 13 24.29 -6.24 -2.69
N GLY A 14 23.58 -6.85 -1.74
CA GLY A 14 24.10 -7.20 -0.42
C GLY A 14 24.24 -6.01 0.54
N GLU A 15 23.61 -4.87 0.22
CA GLU A 15 23.61 -3.63 1.02
C GLU A 15 22.49 -3.62 2.07
N ALA A 16 21.55 -4.56 2.00
CA ALA A 16 20.44 -4.70 2.94
C ALA A 16 20.15 -6.16 3.29
N ASP A 17 19.64 -6.36 4.51
CA ASP A 17 19.14 -7.65 4.96
C ASP A 17 17.67 -7.86 4.55
N ILE A 18 17.18 -9.10 4.59
CA ILE A 18 15.83 -9.48 4.10
C ILE A 18 14.69 -9.19 5.11
N ASN A 19 15.03 -8.76 6.32
CA ASN A 19 14.13 -8.58 7.46
C ASN A 19 13.85 -7.11 7.79
N GLN A 20 13.92 -6.21 6.82
CA GLN A 20 13.80 -4.76 7.02
C GLN A 20 12.48 -4.17 6.52
N CYS A 21 11.52 -5.03 6.13
CA CYS A 21 10.24 -4.62 5.57
C CYS A 21 9.09 -4.98 6.52
N PRO A 22 8.69 -4.07 7.43
CA PRO A 22 7.53 -4.28 8.29
C PRO A 22 6.23 -4.65 7.58
N PRO A 23 5.86 -4.06 6.42
CA PRO A 23 4.66 -4.48 5.69
C PRO A 23 4.81 -5.84 4.98
N GLY A 24 6.04 -6.35 4.86
CA GLY A 24 6.29 -7.71 4.40
C GLY A 24 6.02 -8.76 5.47
N GLY A 25 6.16 -8.38 6.75
CA GLY A 25 6.00 -9.28 7.89
C GLY A 25 6.89 -10.51 7.84
N GLU A 26 6.62 -11.49 8.70
CA GLU A 26 7.36 -12.76 8.67
C GLU A 26 7.18 -13.55 7.36
N GLU A 27 6.00 -13.47 6.74
CA GLU A 27 5.71 -14.17 5.49
C GLU A 27 6.59 -13.67 4.35
N GLY A 28 6.73 -12.35 4.21
CA GLY A 28 7.60 -11.71 3.23
C GLY A 28 9.06 -12.09 3.45
N ILE A 29 9.51 -12.14 4.71
CA ILE A 29 10.87 -12.55 5.04
C ILE A 29 11.13 -14.00 4.63
N ARG A 30 10.19 -14.91 4.93
CA ARG A 30 10.29 -16.33 4.54
C ARG A 30 10.36 -16.50 3.02
N LYS A 31 9.52 -15.79 2.28
CA LYS A 31 9.53 -15.81 0.80
C LYS A 31 10.84 -15.28 0.23
N LEU A 32 11.39 -14.21 0.80
CA LEU A 32 12.68 -13.67 0.38
C LEU A 32 13.84 -14.61 0.72
N ALA A 33 13.81 -15.23 1.90
CA ALA A 33 14.81 -16.22 2.32
C ALA A 33 14.86 -17.42 1.35
N ASP A 34 13.70 -17.98 1.02
CA ASP A 34 13.56 -19.10 0.07
C ASP A 34 14.08 -18.72 -1.33
N LEU A 35 13.62 -17.57 -1.85
CA LEU A 35 14.00 -17.10 -3.19
C LEU A 35 15.50 -16.79 -3.32
N LEU A 36 16.12 -16.26 -2.26
CA LEU A 36 17.51 -15.80 -2.27
C LEU A 36 18.50 -16.81 -1.67
N GLY A 37 18.01 -17.95 -1.18
CA GLY A 37 18.81 -18.96 -0.48
C GLY A 37 19.47 -18.41 0.80
N ARG A 38 18.76 -17.57 1.55
CA ARG A 38 19.25 -16.93 2.80
C ARG A 38 18.55 -17.52 4.02
N GLU A 39 19.18 -17.36 5.19
CA GLU A 39 18.57 -17.74 6.46
C GLU A 39 17.43 -16.78 6.82
N VAL A 40 16.31 -17.34 7.31
CA VAL A 40 15.17 -16.56 7.82
C VAL A 40 15.58 -15.86 9.12
N LYS A 41 15.32 -14.55 9.20
CA LYS A 41 15.57 -13.73 10.38
C LYS A 41 14.25 -13.15 10.91
N PRO A 42 14.13 -12.89 12.23
CA PRO A 42 13.00 -12.14 12.75
C PRO A 42 12.98 -10.73 12.14
N LEU A 43 11.79 -10.13 12.03
CA LEU A 43 11.65 -8.75 11.58
C LEU A 43 12.54 -7.83 12.44
N SER A 44 13.30 -6.97 11.77
CA SER A 44 14.21 -6.05 12.44
C SER A 44 13.43 -5.00 13.23
N ALA A 45 13.61 -5.00 14.55
CA ALA A 45 13.02 -4.00 15.44
C ALA A 45 13.47 -2.56 15.12
N GLU A 46 14.64 -2.39 14.49
CA GLU A 46 15.13 -1.07 14.04
C GLU A 46 14.30 -0.51 12.87
N HIS A 47 13.67 -1.38 12.08
CA HIS A 47 12.88 -0.99 10.91
C HIS A 47 11.38 -0.89 11.19
N GLY A 48 10.93 -1.29 12.38
CA GLY A 48 9.57 -1.12 12.86
C GLY A 48 8.89 -2.44 13.23
N VAL A 49 7.63 -2.34 13.63
CA VAL A 49 6.77 -3.49 13.94
C VAL A 49 5.98 -3.89 12.71
N GLU A 50 5.68 -5.18 12.61
CA GLU A 50 4.87 -5.73 11.53
C GLU A 50 3.56 -4.95 11.40
N LYS A 51 3.24 -4.54 10.17
CA LYS A 51 2.02 -3.81 9.86
C LYS A 51 1.39 -4.37 8.59
N ALA A 52 0.09 -4.19 8.42
CA ALA A 52 -0.55 -4.51 7.16
C ALA A 52 0.04 -3.68 6.01
N LYS A 53 0.07 -4.26 4.81
CA LYS A 53 0.32 -3.48 3.59
C LYS A 53 -0.81 -2.46 3.46
N SER A 54 -0.45 -1.22 3.15
CA SER A 54 -1.41 -0.17 2.79
C SER A 54 -1.38 -0.01 1.28
N LEU A 55 -2.35 -0.61 0.57
CA LEU A 55 -2.66 -0.19 -0.78
C LEU A 55 -3.95 0.61 -0.72
N ALA A 56 -3.87 1.87 -1.14
CA ALA A 56 -5.02 2.73 -1.29
C ALA A 56 -5.81 2.30 -2.53
N VAL A 57 -7.12 2.10 -2.39
CA VAL A 57 -8.05 1.78 -3.47
C VAL A 57 -9.21 2.79 -3.41
N ILE A 58 -9.76 3.18 -4.56
CA ILE A 58 -11.01 3.96 -4.61
C ILE A 58 -12.14 3.03 -5.06
N ASP A 59 -13.23 3.00 -4.31
CA ASP A 59 -14.49 2.41 -4.76
C ASP A 59 -15.14 3.34 -5.79
N GLU A 60 -15.06 2.94 -7.06
CA GLU A 60 -15.63 3.69 -8.19
C GLU A 60 -17.16 3.81 -8.12
N ASN A 61 -17.86 2.93 -7.40
CA ASN A 61 -19.32 3.03 -7.25
C ASN A 61 -19.72 4.10 -6.22
N LEU A 62 -18.82 4.41 -5.28
CA LEU A 62 -19.04 5.46 -4.29
C LEU A 62 -18.53 6.79 -4.81
N CYS A 63 -17.34 6.81 -5.42
CA CYS A 63 -16.63 8.03 -5.83
C CYS A 63 -17.52 9.03 -6.56
N ILE A 64 -17.52 10.29 -6.09
CA ILE A 64 -18.29 11.39 -6.69
C ILE A 64 -17.43 12.36 -7.51
N GLY A 65 -16.16 12.02 -7.78
CA GLY A 65 -15.26 12.87 -8.58
C GLY A 65 -14.97 14.24 -7.97
N CYS A 66 -14.96 14.37 -6.63
CA CYS A 66 -14.75 15.68 -5.97
C CYS A 66 -13.30 16.20 -6.06
N THR A 67 -12.33 15.36 -6.45
CA THR A 67 -10.91 15.68 -6.62
C THR A 67 -10.13 16.12 -5.38
N LEU A 68 -10.74 16.18 -4.18
CA LEU A 68 -10.05 16.54 -2.92
C LEU A 68 -8.86 15.61 -2.61
N CYS A 69 -8.90 14.36 -3.08
CA CYS A 69 -7.81 13.41 -2.94
C CYS A 69 -6.53 13.86 -3.68
N HIS A 70 -6.67 14.58 -4.79
CA HIS A 70 -5.54 15.12 -5.56
C HIS A 70 -4.83 16.25 -4.82
N GLU A 71 -5.60 17.10 -4.12
CA GLU A 71 -5.06 18.17 -3.29
C GLU A 71 -4.35 17.61 -2.05
N THR A 72 -4.91 16.55 -1.46
CA THR A 72 -4.41 15.98 -0.20
C THR A 72 -3.20 15.07 -0.41
N ALA A 73 -3.19 14.23 -1.45
CA ALA A 73 -2.02 13.41 -1.82
C ALA A 73 -1.66 13.61 -3.30
N PRO A 74 -0.98 14.72 -3.62
CA PRO A 74 -0.58 15.01 -4.98
C PRO A 74 0.33 13.91 -5.54
N GLY A 75 0.02 13.42 -6.75
CA GLY A 75 0.81 12.39 -7.42
C GLY A 75 0.42 10.94 -7.09
N HIS A 76 -0.71 10.72 -6.42
CA HIS A 76 -1.24 9.36 -6.13
C HIS A 76 -2.58 9.05 -6.80
N PHE A 77 -3.40 10.08 -7.05
CA PHE A 77 -4.73 9.96 -7.63
C PHE A 77 -4.80 10.58 -9.02
N ARG A 78 -5.67 10.04 -9.88
CA ARG A 78 -6.01 10.58 -11.21
C ARG A 78 -7.50 10.43 -11.44
N THR A 79 -8.03 11.30 -12.28
CA THR A 79 -9.42 11.24 -12.73
C THR A 79 -9.51 10.35 -13.96
N ASN A 80 -10.54 9.51 -13.99
CA ASN A 80 -11.02 8.86 -15.20
C ASN A 80 -12.11 9.75 -15.81
N ASP A 81 -11.76 10.50 -16.86
CA ASP A 81 -12.67 11.46 -17.50
C ASP A 81 -13.92 10.81 -18.11
N GLU A 82 -13.85 9.53 -18.49
CA GLU A 82 -15.00 8.81 -19.06
C GLU A 82 -16.01 8.40 -17.98
N ALA A 83 -15.52 7.98 -16.83
CA ALA A 83 -16.37 7.52 -15.71
C ALA A 83 -16.72 8.65 -14.73
N GLY A 84 -15.99 9.77 -14.74
CA GLY A 84 -16.18 10.87 -13.80
C GLY A 84 -15.77 10.55 -12.36
N VAL A 85 -14.95 9.51 -12.17
CA VAL A 85 -14.47 9.04 -10.87
C VAL A 85 -12.95 9.13 -10.78
N ASP A 86 -12.45 9.26 -9.55
CA ASP A 86 -11.02 9.22 -9.28
C ASP A 86 -10.55 7.78 -9.01
N PHE A 87 -9.30 7.49 -9.31
CA PHE A 87 -8.65 6.20 -9.02
C PHE A 87 -7.21 6.39 -8.53
N VAL A 88 -6.69 5.39 -7.83
CA VAL A 88 -5.28 5.38 -7.37
C VAL A 88 -4.40 4.89 -8.51
N PHE A 89 -3.59 5.77 -9.09
CA PHE A 89 -2.67 5.39 -10.18
C PHE A 89 -1.26 5.04 -9.67
N ARG A 90 -0.89 5.49 -8.46
CA ARG A 90 0.40 5.22 -7.83
C ARG A 90 0.22 5.03 -6.34
N GLN A 91 0.60 3.85 -5.84
CA GLN A 91 0.62 3.54 -4.41
C GLN A 91 1.75 4.30 -3.70
N PRO A 92 1.58 4.63 -2.40
CA PRO A 92 2.64 5.24 -1.61
C PRO A 92 3.84 4.29 -1.47
N GLU A 93 5.04 4.80 -1.74
CA GLU A 93 6.29 4.06 -1.62
C GLU A 93 7.09 4.46 -0.36
N THR A 94 6.76 5.62 0.22
CA THR A 94 7.45 6.16 1.40
C THR A 94 6.49 6.38 2.58
N PRO A 95 7.00 6.43 3.83
CA PRO A 95 6.17 6.77 4.98
C PRO A 95 5.46 8.12 4.87
N ASP A 96 6.08 9.09 4.18
CA ASP A 96 5.50 10.40 3.99
C ASP A 96 4.34 10.36 2.98
N GLU A 97 4.53 9.65 1.86
CA GLU A 97 3.47 9.39 0.88
C GLU A 97 2.31 8.57 1.50
N ASP A 98 2.61 7.59 2.36
CA ASP A 98 1.59 6.81 3.09
C ASP A 98 0.75 7.71 4.00
N ARG A 99 1.39 8.66 4.71
CA ARG A 99 0.66 9.66 5.52
C ARG A 99 -0.26 10.53 4.66
N LEU A 100 0.19 10.94 3.47
CA LEU A 100 -0.63 11.75 2.56
C LEU A 100 -1.82 10.94 2.03
N CYS A 101 -1.62 9.70 1.61
CA CYS A 101 -2.71 8.83 1.13
C CYS A 101 -3.74 8.54 2.24
N ARG A 102 -3.28 8.34 3.48
CA ARG A 102 -4.17 8.21 4.65
C ARG A 102 -4.96 9.49 4.93
N ALA A 103 -4.31 10.65 4.85
CA ALA A 103 -5.00 11.93 4.99
C ALA A 103 -6.05 12.13 3.89
N ALA A 104 -5.75 11.74 2.65
CA ALA A 104 -6.71 11.81 1.54
C ALA A 104 -7.93 10.92 1.80
N ARG A 105 -7.71 9.72 2.36
CA ARG A 105 -8.78 8.84 2.81
C ARG A 105 -9.64 9.49 3.88
N GLU A 106 -9.05 10.04 4.94
CA GLU A 106 -9.77 10.73 6.02
C GLU A 106 -10.53 11.98 5.53
N ALA A 107 -10.03 12.63 4.49
CA ALA A 107 -10.66 13.79 3.88
C ALA A 107 -11.78 13.43 2.88
N CYS A 108 -11.91 12.17 2.46
CA CYS A 108 -12.88 11.78 1.45
C CYS A 108 -14.32 12.01 1.97
N PRO A 109 -15.14 12.87 1.32
CA PRO A 109 -16.44 13.27 1.87
C PRO A 109 -17.50 12.15 1.92
N ILE A 110 -17.19 11.01 1.30
CA ILE A 110 -18.09 9.86 1.13
C ILE A 110 -17.35 8.54 1.39
N ASP A 111 -16.17 8.60 2.01
CA ASP A 111 -15.37 7.43 2.40
C ASP A 111 -15.08 6.44 1.24
N ALA A 112 -14.89 6.95 0.01
CA ALA A 112 -14.61 6.13 -1.17
C ALA A 112 -13.19 5.53 -1.19
N ILE A 113 -12.23 6.11 -0.47
CA ILE A 113 -10.83 5.63 -0.44
C ILE A 113 -10.66 4.65 0.72
N GLN A 114 -10.12 3.46 0.43
CA GLN A 114 -9.95 2.38 1.40
C GLN A 114 -8.50 1.85 1.34
N ASP A 115 -8.03 1.28 2.45
CA ASP A 115 -6.78 0.49 2.47
C ASP A 115 -7.18 -0.98 2.25
N ASP A 116 -6.70 -1.66 1.21
CA ASP A 116 -7.01 -3.08 0.94
C ASP A 116 -6.33 -4.08 1.92
N GLY A 117 -5.74 -3.56 3.00
CA GLY A 117 -5.02 -4.32 4.02
C GLY A 117 -5.90 -5.10 5.01
N LEU A 118 -7.18 -5.29 4.71
CA LEU A 118 -8.07 -6.23 5.42
C LEU A 118 -8.69 -7.15 4.38
N GLU A 119 -8.68 -8.44 4.67
CA GLU A 119 -9.21 -9.54 3.86
C GLU A 119 -10.34 -9.09 2.92
N PHE A 120 -10.16 -9.34 1.62
CA PHE A 120 -11.26 -9.42 0.65
C PHE A 120 -12.21 -10.57 1.05
N GLU A 121 -12.87 -10.47 2.20
CA GLU A 121 -14.15 -11.13 2.37
C GLU A 121 -15.08 -10.44 1.38
N HIS A 122 -15.29 -11.15 0.27
CA HIS A 122 -16.48 -11.02 -0.55
C HIS A 122 -17.69 -11.25 0.36
N SER A 123 -18.05 -10.25 1.15
CA SER A 123 -19.26 -10.20 1.94
C SER A 123 -20.43 -9.98 0.98
N LYS A 124 -20.84 -11.09 0.35
CA LYS A 124 -22.23 -11.45 0.03
C LYS A 124 -23.16 -10.30 -0.40
N GLY A 125 -23.33 -10.17 -1.71
CA GLY A 125 -24.66 -10.16 -2.34
C GLY A 125 -24.66 -11.35 -3.29
N GLY A 126 -25.30 -12.48 -3.02
CA GLY A 126 -26.69 -12.61 -2.63
C GLY A 126 -27.31 -13.45 -3.74
N ALA A 127 -27.44 -14.75 -3.48
CA ALA A 127 -28.17 -15.64 -4.35
C ALA A 127 -29.60 -15.13 -4.56
N ALA A 128 -30.01 -15.04 -5.81
CA ALA A 128 -31.37 -15.20 -6.29
C ALA A 128 -31.31 -15.64 -7.76
#